data_AF-A0A2N7Y3B7-F1
#
_entry.id   AF-A0A2N7Y3B7-F1
#
_cell.length_a   1.000
_cell.length_b   1.000
_cell.length_c   1.000
_cell.angle_alpha   90.00
_cell.angle_beta   90.00
_cell.angle_gamma   90.00
#
_symmetry.space_group_name_H-M   'P 1'
#
loop_
_entity.id
_entity.type
_entity.pdbx_description
1 polymer ?
#
loop_
_entity_poly.entity_id
_entity_poly.type
_entity_poly.pdbx_seq_one_letter_code
_entity_poly.pdbx_strand_id
1 'polypeptide(L)'
;MSNDKPVTMKELSEILRPLSEAVSRIDQSLWLMAQLQLAAEFEPEQIERQKHYQKLATAELNYKSAREALTEAQNNKPLPLPDVGHTELVKLHGKEKADEQYKPVIDAMAQISAASDHRTAIENAAPVLTRLREAWNR
;
A
#
# COMPACT_ATOMS: atom_id res chain seq x y z
N MET A 1 -31.70 -50.06 -5.53
CA MET A 1 -30.65 -49.74 -4.54
C MET A 1 -30.28 -48.28 -4.75
N SER A 2 -30.76 -47.38 -3.88
CA SER A 2 -30.38 -45.98 -3.93
C SER A 2 -28.98 -45.85 -3.34
N ASN A 3 -28.00 -45.57 -4.19
CA ASN A 3 -26.64 -45.20 -3.78
C ASN A 3 -26.66 -43.73 -3.35
N ASP A 4 -27.25 -43.42 -2.20
CA ASP A 4 -27.05 -42.13 -1.54
C ASP A 4 -25.69 -42.16 -0.84
N LYS A 5 -24.63 -41.89 -1.60
CA LYS A 5 -23.36 -41.49 -0.99
C LYS A 5 -23.61 -40.15 -0.28
N PRO A 6 -23.24 -40.02 1.01
CA PRO A 6 -23.40 -38.75 1.70
C PRO A 6 -22.54 -37.70 1.01
N VAL A 7 -23.18 -36.69 0.42
CA VAL A 7 -22.49 -35.56 -0.21
C VAL A 7 -21.63 -34.90 0.85
N THR A 8 -20.32 -34.87 0.63
CA THR A 8 -19.39 -34.27 1.57
C THR A 8 -19.43 -32.75 1.45
N MET A 9 -19.12 -32.04 2.53
CA MET A 9 -19.11 -30.57 2.52
C MET A 9 -18.13 -29.99 1.48
N LYS A 10 -17.10 -30.77 1.12
CA LYS A 10 -16.14 -30.45 0.07
C LYS A 10 -16.78 -30.51 -1.32
N GLU A 11 -17.55 -31.55 -1.63
CA GLU A 11 -18.27 -31.68 -2.91
C GLU A 11 -19.33 -30.58 -3.07
N LEU A 12 -20.05 -30.25 -1.99
CA LEU A 12 -20.97 -29.10 -1.98
C LEU A 12 -20.25 -27.77 -2.25
N SER A 13 -19.07 -27.56 -1.65
CA SER A 13 -18.28 -26.34 -1.87
C SER A 13 -17.77 -26.21 -3.32
N GLU A 14 -17.39 -27.33 -3.95
CA GLU A 14 -16.94 -27.36 -5.34
C GLU A 14 -18.09 -27.09 -6.33
N ILE A 15 -19.28 -27.62 -6.04
CA ILE A 15 -20.50 -27.37 -6.84
C ILE A 15 -20.94 -25.90 -6.72
N LEU A 16 -20.82 -25.30 -5.53
CA LEU A 16 -21.22 -23.91 -5.27
C LEU A 16 -20.16 -22.88 -5.67
N ARG A 17 -18.90 -23.29 -5.88
CA ARG A 17 -17.80 -22.39 -6.23
C ARG A 17 -18.06 -21.51 -7.47
N PRO A 18 -18.59 -22.02 -8.59
CA PRO A 18 -18.92 -21.17 -9.73
C PRO A 18 -19.98 -20.10 -9.40
N LEU A 19 -20.93 -20.44 -8.53
CA LEU A 19 -21.96 -19.51 -8.09
C LEU A 19 -21.37 -18.43 -7.17
N SER A 20 -20.49 -18.79 -6.24
CA SER A 20 -19.82 -17.82 -5.36
C SER A 20 -18.89 -16.88 -6.15
N GLU A 21 -18.19 -17.40 -7.15
CA GLU A 21 -17.39 -16.59 -8.08
C GLU A 21 -18.27 -15.64 -8.90
N ALA A 22 -19.42 -16.09 -9.40
CA ALA A 22 -20.34 -15.25 -10.15
C ALA A 22 -20.92 -14.12 -9.31
N VAL A 23 -21.36 -14.41 -8.07
CA VAL A 23 -21.85 -13.40 -7.13
C VAL A 23 -20.77 -12.38 -6.80
N SER A 24 -19.54 -12.84 -6.51
CA SER A 24 -18.40 -11.96 -6.24
C SER A 24 -18.10 -11.00 -7.40
N ARG A 25 -18.17 -11.49 -8.65
CA ARG A 25 -18.00 -10.65 -9.85
C ARG A 25 -19.12 -9.63 -10.02
N ILE A 26 -20.37 -10.00 -9.72
CA ILE A 26 -21.52 -9.08 -9.77
C ILE A 26 -21.36 -7.98 -8.73
N ASP A 27 -21.02 -8.35 -7.49
CA ASP A 27 -20.79 -7.39 -6.40
C ASP A 27 -19.66 -6.41 -6.75
N GLN A 28 -18.55 -6.90 -7.31
CA GLN A 28 -17.45 -6.05 -7.78
C GLN A 28 -17.89 -5.09 -8.89
N SER A 29 -18.72 -5.56 -9.84
CA SER A 29 -19.24 -4.74 -10.94
C SER A 29 -20.18 -3.64 -10.43
N LEU A 30 -21.11 -3.97 -9.52
CA LEU A 30 -22.02 -3.01 -8.89
C LEU A 30 -21.25 -1.98 -8.07
N TRP A 31 -20.25 -2.42 -7.31
CA TRP A 31 -19.37 -1.52 -6.56
C TRP A 31 -18.65 -0.54 -7.49
N LEU A 32 -18.09 -1.02 -8.61
CA LEU A 32 -17.40 -0.16 -9.57
C LEU A 32 -18.35 0.88 -10.19
N MET A 33 -19.57 0.46 -10.56
CA MET A 33 -20.59 1.37 -11.08
C MET A 33 -20.96 2.47 -10.07
N ALA A 34 -21.14 2.11 -8.80
CA ALA A 34 -21.41 3.08 -7.75
C ALA A 34 -20.26 4.08 -7.57
N GLN A 35 -19.00 3.63 -7.60
CA GLN A 35 -17.84 4.53 -7.54
C GLN A 35 -17.77 5.46 -8.78
N LEU A 36 -18.08 4.95 -9.98
CA LEU A 36 -18.09 5.76 -11.20
C LEU A 36 -19.19 6.83 -11.18
N GLN A 37 -20.36 6.51 -10.64
CA GLN A 37 -21.44 7.47 -10.44
C GLN A 37 -21.04 8.55 -9.44
N LEU A 38 -20.49 8.17 -8.28
CA LEU A 38 -19.98 9.14 -7.30
C LEU A 38 -18.89 10.05 -7.89
N ALA A 39 -17.99 9.50 -8.72
CA ALA A 39 -16.97 10.28 -9.40
C ALA A 39 -17.51 11.15 -10.55
N ALA A 40 -18.67 10.83 -11.11
CA ALA A 40 -19.33 11.68 -12.10
C ALA A 40 -20.11 12.83 -11.43
N GLU A 41 -20.63 12.61 -10.22
CA GLU A 41 -21.45 13.58 -9.49
C GLU A 41 -20.65 14.55 -8.61
N PHE A 42 -19.54 14.09 -8.00
CA PHE A 42 -18.88 14.82 -6.92
C PHE A 42 -17.38 15.11 -7.14
N GLU A 43 -16.79 14.60 -8.21
CA GLU A 43 -15.35 14.72 -8.49
C GLU A 43 -15.09 15.59 -9.74
N PRO A 44 -13.89 16.19 -9.88
CA PRO A 44 -13.65 17.25 -10.83
C PRO A 44 -13.62 16.77 -12.30
N GLU A 45 -13.54 17.72 -13.24
CA GLU A 45 -13.55 17.45 -14.70
C GLU A 45 -12.49 16.42 -15.14
N GLN A 46 -12.67 15.81 -16.32
CA GLN A 46 -11.77 14.77 -16.84
C GLN A 46 -10.28 15.12 -16.77
N ILE A 47 -9.92 16.38 -17.06
CA ILE A 47 -8.54 16.87 -16.99
C ILE A 47 -8.02 16.86 -15.55
N GLU A 48 -8.82 17.28 -14.58
CA GLU A 48 -8.44 17.28 -13.16
C GLU A 48 -8.34 15.86 -12.59
N ARG A 49 -9.20 14.94 -13.03
CA ARG A 49 -9.06 13.51 -12.70
C ARG A 49 -7.74 12.93 -13.20
N GLN A 50 -7.35 13.24 -14.44
CA GLN A 50 -6.05 12.83 -14.98
C GLN A 50 -4.88 13.42 -14.20
N LYS A 51 -4.94 14.71 -13.85
CA LYS A 51 -3.93 15.35 -12.99
C LYS A 51 -3.83 14.67 -11.62
N HIS A 52 -4.98 14.32 -11.03
CA HIS A 52 -5.00 13.60 -9.76
C HIS A 52 -4.33 12.23 -9.87
N TYR A 53 -4.66 11.44 -10.91
CA TYR A 53 -4.02 10.14 -11.14
C TYR A 53 -2.51 10.25 -11.38
N GLN A 54 -2.06 11.30 -12.09
CA GLN A 54 -0.63 11.57 -12.27
C GLN A 54 0.05 11.89 -10.93
N LYS A 55 -0.53 12.76 -10.12
CA LYS A 55 -0.01 13.08 -8.77
C LYS A 55 0.12 11.83 -7.90
N LEU A 56 -0.92 10.99 -7.90
CA LEU A 56 -0.93 9.75 -7.11
C LEU A 56 0.15 8.77 -7.61
N ALA A 57 0.30 8.62 -8.93
CA ALA A 57 1.36 7.78 -9.52
C ALA A 57 2.77 8.28 -9.16
N THR A 58 3.00 9.59 -9.22
CA THR A 58 4.28 10.19 -8.79
C THR A 58 4.53 9.98 -7.30
N ALA A 59 3.50 10.13 -6.45
CA ALA A 59 3.64 9.92 -5.01
C ALA A 59 3.95 8.45 -4.66
N GLU A 60 3.33 7.49 -5.35
CA GLU A 60 3.65 6.06 -5.22
C GLU A 60 5.09 5.76 -5.62
N LEU A 61 5.57 6.35 -6.72
CA LEU A 61 6.96 6.19 -7.16
C LEU A 61 7.93 6.75 -6.12
N ASN A 62 7.68 7.97 -5.64
CA ASN A 62 8.50 8.60 -4.60
C ASN A 62 8.54 7.78 -3.31
N TYR A 63 7.41 7.22 -2.88
CA TYR A 63 7.35 6.35 -1.72
C TYR A 63 8.17 5.06 -1.92
N LYS A 64 8.09 4.44 -3.11
CA LYS A 64 8.91 3.27 -3.45
C LYS A 64 10.40 3.59 -3.42
N SER A 65 10.81 4.69 -4.04
CA SER A 65 12.21 5.12 -4.03
C SER A 65 12.72 5.47 -2.62
N ALA A 66 11.90 6.10 -1.78
CA ALA A 66 12.26 6.37 -0.38
C ALA A 66 12.43 5.07 0.43
N ARG A 67 11.63 4.04 0.14
CA ARG A 67 11.75 2.71 0.76
C ARG A 67 13.01 1.97 0.31
N GLU A 68 13.37 2.08 -0.96
CA GLU A 68 14.64 1.56 -1.49
C GLU A 68 15.82 2.26 -0.82
N ALA A 69 15.80 3.59 -0.73
CA ALA A 69 16.83 4.38 -0.05
C ALA A 69 16.98 4.01 1.44
N LEU A 70 15.87 3.76 2.15
CA LEU A 70 15.92 3.26 3.53
C LEU A 70 16.56 1.87 3.62
N THR A 71 16.24 1.00 2.67
CA THR A 71 16.82 -0.35 2.61
C THR A 71 18.33 -0.27 2.35
N GLU A 72 18.76 0.57 1.42
CA GLU A 72 20.19 0.82 1.17
C GLU A 72 20.89 1.43 2.38
N ALA A 73 20.29 2.42 3.05
CA ALA A 73 20.85 3.03 4.25
C ALA A 73 20.99 2.02 5.40
N GLN A 74 20.06 1.06 5.51
CA GLN A 74 20.13 -0.03 6.48
C GLN A 74 21.17 -1.08 6.14
N ASN A 75 21.45 -1.32 4.85
CA ASN A 75 22.43 -2.30 4.39
C ASN A 75 23.86 -1.73 4.38
N ASN A 76 24.01 -0.45 4.05
CA ASN A 76 25.30 0.24 3.91
C ASN A 76 25.73 0.98 5.19
N LYS A 77 25.32 0.48 6.37
CA LYS A 77 25.68 1.11 7.64
C LYS A 77 27.21 1.22 7.74
N PRO A 78 27.77 2.41 8.02
CA PRO A 78 29.20 2.58 8.13
C PRO A 78 29.72 1.82 9.37
N LEU A 79 30.64 0.89 9.12
CA LEU A 79 31.29 -0.03 10.06
C LEU A 79 30.41 -1.18 10.58
N PRO A 80 31.02 -2.32 10.98
CA PRO A 80 30.30 -3.37 11.68
C PRO A 80 29.86 -2.78 13.01
N LEU A 81 28.63 -2.29 13.02
CA LEU A 81 27.95 -1.98 14.26
C LEU A 81 28.04 -3.25 15.11
N PRO A 82 28.40 -3.14 16.40
CA PRO A 82 28.05 -4.23 17.29
C PRO A 82 26.54 -4.46 17.13
N ASP A 83 26.07 -5.69 17.26
CA ASP A 83 24.68 -6.16 16.93
C ASP A 83 23.56 -5.49 17.77
N VAL A 84 23.90 -4.38 18.40
CA VAL A 84 23.18 -3.58 19.35
C VAL A 84 22.56 -2.34 18.67
N GLY A 85 21.33 -2.02 19.06
CA GLY A 85 20.53 -0.95 18.46
C GLY A 85 21.05 0.46 18.80
N HIS A 86 20.45 1.49 18.18
CA HIS A 86 20.78 2.91 18.45
C HIS A 86 20.82 3.22 19.96
N THR A 87 19.83 2.74 20.72
CA THR A 87 19.72 2.90 22.17
C THR A 87 20.95 2.40 22.93
N GLU A 88 21.60 1.34 22.45
CA GLU A 88 22.77 0.75 23.09
C GLU A 88 24.06 1.46 22.67
N LEU A 89 24.16 1.96 21.44
CA LEU A 89 25.25 2.86 21.06
C LEU A 89 25.23 4.18 21.82
N VAL A 90 24.04 4.74 22.09
CA VAL A 90 23.90 5.93 22.95
C VAL A 90 24.48 5.66 24.33
N LYS A 91 24.28 4.45 24.89
CA LYS A 91 24.83 4.05 26.18
C LYS A 91 26.35 3.85 26.14
N LEU A 92 26.90 3.33 25.04
CA LEU A 92 28.32 2.98 24.93
C LEU A 92 29.21 4.15 24.51
N HIS A 93 28.72 5.01 23.61
CA HIS A 93 29.53 6.02 22.93
C HIS A 93 28.96 7.44 23.02
N GLY A 94 27.82 7.60 23.69
CA GLY A 94 27.11 8.88 23.78
C GLY A 94 26.22 9.15 22.57
N LYS A 95 25.29 10.09 22.75
CA LYS A 95 24.25 10.41 21.76
C LYS A 95 24.83 10.91 20.44
N GLU A 96 25.84 11.76 20.48
CA GLU A 96 26.44 12.40 19.30
C GLU A 96 26.99 11.39 18.29
N LYS A 97 27.77 10.41 18.76
CA LYS A 97 28.34 9.36 17.91
C LYS A 97 27.28 8.38 17.41
N ALA A 98 26.29 8.04 18.24
CA ALA A 98 25.18 7.18 17.82
C ALA A 98 24.33 7.85 16.74
N ASP A 99 24.07 9.16 16.89
CA ASP A 99 23.30 9.95 15.93
C ASP A 99 24.10 10.14 14.62
N GLU A 100 25.40 10.42 14.67
CA GLU A 100 26.25 10.46 13.46
C GLU A 100 26.23 9.14 12.68
N GLN A 101 26.33 8.01 13.39
CA GLN A 101 26.40 6.70 12.76
C GLN A 101 25.06 6.23 12.18
N TYR A 102 23.93 6.60 12.82
CA TYR A 102 22.59 6.30 12.33
C TYR A 102 22.00 7.39 11.44
N LYS A 103 22.67 8.53 11.27
CA LYS A 103 22.17 9.66 10.48
C LYS A 103 21.63 9.27 9.11
N PRO A 104 22.30 8.42 8.30
CA PRO A 104 21.76 8.01 7.00
C PRO A 104 20.43 7.27 7.11
N VAL A 105 20.27 6.43 8.15
CA VAL A 105 19.03 5.68 8.40
C VAL A 105 17.93 6.61 8.92
N ILE A 106 18.25 7.52 9.83
CA ILE A 106 17.31 8.51 10.37
C ILE A 106 16.80 9.43 9.24
N ASP A 107 17.71 9.92 8.39
CA ASP A 107 17.37 10.77 7.25
C ASP A 107 16.47 10.01 6.26
N ALA A 108 16.79 8.74 5.95
CA ALA A 108 15.95 7.91 5.10
C ALA A 108 14.58 7.59 5.73
N MET A 109 14.51 7.40 7.04
CA MET A 109 13.25 7.24 7.78
C MET A 109 12.38 8.51 7.74
N ALA A 110 13.01 9.69 7.83
CA ALA A 110 12.29 10.95 7.67
C ALA A 110 11.75 11.10 6.24
N GLN A 111 12.53 10.73 5.23
CA GLN A 111 12.10 10.77 3.82
C GLN A 111 10.94 9.82 3.52
N ILE A 112 10.98 8.57 4.02
CA ILE A 112 9.86 7.64 3.80
C ILE A 112 8.59 8.11 4.52
N SER A 113 8.70 8.71 5.71
CA SER A 113 7.56 9.29 6.43
C SER A 113 6.95 10.43 5.61
N ALA A 114 7.76 11.39 5.16
CA ALA A 114 7.29 12.51 4.36
C ALA A 114 6.66 12.05 3.03
N ALA A 115 7.23 11.04 2.38
CA ALA A 115 6.67 10.46 1.16
C ALA A 115 5.33 9.74 1.42
N SER A 116 5.20 9.05 2.55
CA SER A 116 3.96 8.42 3.00
C SER A 116 2.88 9.47 3.26
N ASP A 117 3.20 10.52 4.03
CA ASP A 117 2.26 11.60 4.37
C ASP A 117 1.79 12.32 3.11
N HIS A 118 2.70 12.58 2.17
CA HIS A 118 2.36 13.21 0.89
C HIS A 118 1.42 12.34 0.06
N ARG A 119 1.67 11.03 0.00
CA ARG A 119 0.79 10.08 -0.70
C ARG A 119 -0.59 10.05 -0.06
N THR A 120 -0.68 9.92 1.26
CA THR A 120 -1.94 9.92 2.01
C THR A 120 -2.71 11.23 1.83
N ALA A 121 -2.02 12.38 1.78
CA ALA A 121 -2.65 13.66 1.50
C ALA A 121 -3.30 13.70 0.10
N ILE A 122 -2.66 13.10 -0.91
CA ILE A 122 -3.24 12.98 -2.26
C ILE A 122 -4.44 12.03 -2.24
N GLU A 123 -4.32 10.86 -1.61
CA GLU A 123 -5.42 9.88 -1.51
C GLU A 123 -6.66 10.49 -0.85
N ASN A 124 -6.47 11.24 0.23
CA ASN A 124 -7.56 11.91 0.96
C ASN A 124 -8.17 13.09 0.21
N ALA A 125 -7.47 13.68 -0.75
CA ALA A 125 -7.98 14.80 -1.54
C ALA A 125 -9.05 14.35 -2.57
N ALA A 126 -9.00 13.11 -3.05
CA ALA A 126 -10.04 12.51 -3.88
C ALA A 126 -10.14 10.99 -3.65
N PRO A 127 -10.79 10.56 -2.56
CA PRO A 127 -10.81 9.15 -2.15
C PRO A 127 -11.60 8.26 -3.12
N VAL A 128 -12.59 8.80 -3.84
CA VAL A 128 -13.34 8.04 -4.85
C VAL A 128 -12.46 7.75 -6.07
N LEU A 129 -11.73 8.76 -6.56
CA LEU A 129 -10.78 8.60 -7.67
C LEU A 129 -9.68 7.59 -7.31
N THR A 130 -9.14 7.67 -6.10
CA THR A 130 -8.15 6.70 -5.61
C THR A 130 -8.66 5.27 -5.68
N ARG A 131 -9.85 4.99 -5.12
CA ARG A 131 -10.47 3.66 -5.16
C ARG A 131 -10.74 3.15 -6.58
N LEU A 132 -11.17 4.04 -7.49
CA LEU A 132 -11.37 3.70 -8.90
C LEU A 132 -10.07 3.29 -9.58
N ARG A 133 -8.99 4.05 -9.38
CA ARG A 133 -7.67 3.73 -9.94
C ARG A 133 -7.14 2.39 -9.42
N GLU A 134 -7.26 2.13 -8.12
CA GLU A 134 -6.86 0.85 -7.54
C GLU A 134 -7.65 -0.32 -8.13
N ALA A 135 -8.96 -0.14 -8.33
CA ALA A 135 -9.80 -1.18 -8.91
C ALA A 135 -9.46 -1.48 -10.36
N TRP A 136 -8.99 -0.49 -11.13
CA TRP A 136 -8.51 -0.69 -12.51
C TRP A 136 -7.13 -1.32 -12.59
N ASN A 137 -6.32 -1.19 -11.54
CA ASN A 137 -4.97 -1.76 -11.49
C ASN A 137 -4.92 -3.19 -10.89
N ARG A 138 -6.06 -3.72 -10.42
CA ARG A 138 -6.22 -5.11 -9.94
C ARG A 138 -6.52 -6.05 -11.09
#